data_AF-A0A265UZ38-F1
#
_entry.id   AF-A0A265UZ38-F1
#
_cell.length_a   1.000
_cell.length_b   1.000
_cell.length_c   1.000
_cell.angle_alpha   90.00
_cell.angle_beta   90.00
_cell.angle_gamma   90.00
#
_symmetry.space_group_name_H-M   'P 1'
#
loop_
_entity.id
_entity.type
_entity.pdbx_description
1 polymer ?
#
loop_
_entity_poly.entity_id
_entity_poly.type
_entity_poly.pdbx_seq_one_letter_code
_entity_poly.pdbx_strand_id
1 'polypeptide(L)'
;MIYNPKPADCDIVTTKIIKVREGSTFDIQFKGSTGNTYYINRGLEQGLNLDTLNALVLNKTVTLHLAKLAFGPTKHIAQLAIDDQVIFTEFD
;
A
#
# COMPACT_ATOMS: atom_id res chain seq x y z
N MET A 1 -3.91 -11.17 10.52
CA MET A 1 -2.83 -11.33 9.52
C MET A 1 -3.49 -11.73 8.22
N ILE A 2 -3.29 -10.97 7.14
CA ILE A 2 -3.75 -11.34 5.80
C ILE A 2 -2.64 -12.21 5.21
N TYR A 3 -3.01 -13.37 4.64
CA TYR A 3 -2.05 -14.32 4.08
C TYR A 3 -2.43 -14.63 2.64
N ASN A 4 -1.48 -14.46 1.71
CA ASN A 4 -1.64 -14.73 0.28
C ASN A 4 -2.85 -14.02 -0.34
N PRO A 5 -2.91 -12.67 -0.29
CA PRO A 5 -4.00 -11.93 -0.92
C PRO A 5 -4.06 -12.25 -2.41
N LYS A 6 -5.27 -12.29 -2.97
CA LYS A 6 -5.47 -12.47 -4.42
C LYS A 6 -5.93 -11.15 -5.05
N PRO A 7 -5.53 -10.84 -6.29
CA PRO A 7 -5.99 -9.65 -6.99
C PRO A 7 -7.52 -9.52 -7.03
N ALA A 8 -8.23 -10.65 -7.24
CA ALA A 8 -9.69 -10.70 -7.26
C ALA A 8 -10.35 -10.36 -5.91
N ASP A 9 -9.62 -10.55 -4.81
CA ASP A 9 -10.08 -10.32 -3.44
C ASP A 9 -9.58 -8.98 -2.88
N CYS A 10 -9.31 -8.01 -3.77
CA CYS A 10 -8.90 -6.66 -3.40
C CYS A 10 -9.98 -5.63 -3.75
N ASP A 11 -9.99 -4.53 -3.00
CA ASP A 11 -10.62 -3.30 -3.44
C ASP A 11 -9.59 -2.38 -4.08
N ILE A 12 -9.94 -1.80 -5.22
CA ILE A 12 -9.04 -0.93 -5.97
C ILE A 12 -9.35 0.51 -5.60
N VAL A 13 -8.32 1.23 -5.13
CA VAL A 13 -8.42 2.64 -4.79
C VAL A 13 -7.35 3.43 -5.53
N THR A 14 -7.76 4.51 -6.20
CA THR A 14 -6.84 5.50 -6.76
C THR A 14 -6.75 6.70 -5.83
N THR A 15 -5.55 7.10 -5.43
CA THR A 15 -5.36 8.28 -4.56
C THR A 15 -4.01 8.95 -4.78
N LYS A 16 -3.92 10.26 -4.55
CA LYS A 16 -2.64 10.97 -4.58
C LYS A 16 -1.94 10.83 -3.24
N ILE A 17 -0.69 10.37 -3.22
CA ILE A 17 0.08 10.27 -1.98
C ILE A 17 0.64 11.64 -1.61
N ILE A 18 0.36 12.07 -0.38
CA ILE A 18 0.82 13.34 0.17
C ILE A 18 1.84 13.17 1.30
N LYS A 19 2.00 11.94 1.82
CA LYS A 19 3.00 11.62 2.84
C LYS A 19 3.25 10.12 2.89
N VAL A 20 4.51 9.74 3.05
CA VAL A 20 4.93 8.38 3.43
C VAL A 20 5.66 8.46 4.76
N ARG A 21 5.46 7.49 5.65
CA ARG A 21 6.14 7.41 6.96
C ARG A 21 6.20 5.96 7.45
N GLU A 22 7.11 5.72 8.38
CA GLU A 22 7.06 4.51 9.21
C GLU A 22 5.79 4.50 10.08
N GLY A 23 5.16 3.32 10.18
CA GLY A 23 4.02 3.03 11.03
C GLY A 23 4.42 2.24 12.28
N SER A 24 3.41 1.70 12.98
CA SER A 24 3.65 0.71 14.04
C SER A 24 4.24 -0.57 13.46
N THR A 25 4.97 -1.34 14.26
CA THR A 25 5.33 -2.74 13.94
C THR A 25 6.01 -2.90 12.56
N PHE A 26 6.92 -1.99 12.21
CA PHE A 26 7.67 -2.01 10.95
C PHE A 26 6.83 -1.81 9.68
N ASP A 27 5.60 -1.31 9.82
CA ASP A 27 4.73 -0.96 8.70
C ASP A 27 5.24 0.27 7.94
N ILE A 28 4.85 0.38 6.67
CA ILE A 28 5.02 1.60 5.89
C ILE A 28 3.65 2.19 5.61
N GLN A 29 3.40 3.41 6.09
CA GLN A 29 2.13 4.10 5.95
C GLN A 29 2.16 5.15 4.83
N PHE A 30 1.07 5.18 4.06
CA PHE A 30 0.84 6.08 2.94
C PHE A 30 -0.41 6.90 3.20
N LYS A 31 -0.27 8.23 3.33
CA LYS A 31 -1.41 9.13 3.47
C LYS A 31 -1.85 9.62 2.09
N GLY A 32 -3.12 9.34 1.76
CA GLY A 32 -3.78 9.83 0.56
C GLY A 32 -4.32 11.26 0.74
N SER A 33 -4.53 11.95 -0.38
CA SER A 33 -5.09 13.32 -0.41
C SER A 33 -6.51 13.40 0.16
N THR A 34 -7.26 12.29 0.17
CA THR A 34 -8.61 12.23 0.73
C THR A 34 -8.64 12.03 2.25
N GLY A 35 -7.50 12.11 2.93
CA GLY A 35 -7.36 11.95 4.38
C GLY A 35 -7.19 10.49 4.85
N ASN A 36 -7.46 9.50 4.00
CA ASN A 36 -7.25 8.09 4.30
C ASN A 36 -5.75 7.77 4.48
N THR A 37 -5.46 6.83 5.37
CA THR A 37 -4.12 6.24 5.52
C THR A 37 -4.19 4.76 5.16
N TYR A 38 -3.26 4.33 4.32
CA TYR A 38 -3.06 2.97 3.84
C TYR A 38 -1.72 2.46 4.32
N TYR A 39 -1.50 1.15 4.37
CA TYR A 39 -0.24 0.60 4.87
C TYR A 39 0.20 -0.68 4.15
N ILE A 40 1.51 -0.84 4.00
CA ILE A 40 2.14 -2.14 3.73
C ILE A 40 2.53 -2.74 5.08
N ASN A 41 2.03 -3.93 5.37
CA ASN A 41 2.25 -4.60 6.65
C ASN A 41 3.68 -5.14 6.74
N ARG A 42 4.40 -4.79 7.81
CA ARG A 42 5.81 -5.19 8.06
C ARG A 42 6.74 -4.91 6.87
N GLY A 43 6.46 -3.86 6.09
CA GLY A 43 7.20 -3.55 4.87
C GLY A 43 8.71 -3.34 5.09
N LEU A 44 9.11 -2.73 6.21
CA LEU A 44 10.52 -2.50 6.50
C LEU A 44 11.29 -3.82 6.73
N GLU A 45 10.65 -4.83 7.32
CA GLU A 45 11.27 -6.15 7.51
C GLU A 45 11.35 -6.97 6.22
N GLN A 46 10.48 -6.68 5.25
CA GLN A 46 10.56 -7.23 3.90
C GLN A 46 11.70 -6.58 3.08
N GLY A 47 12.46 -5.66 3.68
CA GLY A 47 13.56 -4.95 3.04
C GLY A 47 13.13 -3.72 2.24
N LEU A 48 11.86 -3.31 2.31
CA LEU A 48 11.41 -2.09 1.66
C LEU A 48 12.06 -0.87 2.30
N ASN A 49 12.59 0.01 1.46
CA ASN A 49 13.24 1.23 1.90
C ASN A 49 12.26 2.41 1.86
N LEU A 50 12.06 3.05 3.01
CA LEU A 50 11.13 4.16 3.17
C LEU A 50 11.45 5.35 2.25
N ASP A 51 12.71 5.73 2.15
CA ASP A 51 13.14 6.89 1.35
C ASP A 51 12.93 6.63 -0.14
N THR A 52 13.25 5.41 -0.59
CA THR A 52 13.04 4.97 -1.98
C THR A 52 11.56 5.00 -2.35
N LEU A 53 10.71 4.43 -1.49
CA LEU A 53 9.26 4.45 -1.69
C LEU A 53 8.74 5.89 -1.70
N ASN A 54 9.15 6.72 -0.75
CA ASN A 54 8.75 8.12 -0.68
C ASN A 54 9.13 8.88 -1.95
N ALA A 55 10.36 8.71 -2.47
CA ALA A 55 10.79 9.33 -3.71
C ALA A 55 9.95 8.90 -4.93
N LEU A 56 9.53 7.63 -4.98
CA LEU A 56 8.73 7.08 -6.07
C LEU A 56 7.28 7.59 -6.03
N VAL A 57 6.63 7.59 -4.86
CA VAL A 57 5.17 7.80 -4.78
C VAL A 57 4.74 9.20 -4.38
N LEU A 58 5.62 10.01 -3.77
CA LEU A 58 5.22 11.31 -3.23
C LEU A 58 4.70 12.24 -4.35
N ASN A 59 3.54 12.86 -4.10
CA ASN A 59 2.82 13.69 -5.06
C ASN A 59 2.36 12.97 -6.34
N LYS A 60 2.45 11.65 -6.41
CA LYS A 60 1.92 10.84 -7.50
C LYS A 60 0.54 10.29 -7.16
N THR A 61 -0.27 10.12 -8.19
CA THR A 61 -1.50 9.32 -8.10
C THR A 61 -1.10 7.85 -8.22
N VAL A 62 -1.52 7.04 -7.26
CA VAL A 62 -1.21 5.61 -7.20
C VAL A 62 -2.48 4.79 -7.23
N THR A 63 -2.37 3.56 -7.73
CA THR A 63 -3.40 2.54 -7.66
C THR A 63 -3.04 1.55 -6.56
N LEU A 64 -3.93 1.41 -5.58
CA LEU A 64 -3.79 0.52 -4.44
C LEU A 64 -4.77 -0.63 -4.57
N HIS A 65 -4.26 -1.85 -4.50
CA HIS A 65 -5.09 -3.04 -4.28
C HIS A 65 -5.10 -3.31 -2.78
N LEU A 66 -6.26 -3.10 -2.17
CA LEU A 66 -6.45 -3.22 -0.73
C LEU A 66 -7.01 -4.59 -0.40
N ALA A 67 -6.30 -5.36 0.41
CA ALA A 67 -6.74 -6.70 0.76
C ALA A 67 -8.05 -6.67 1.57
N LYS A 68 -8.96 -7.58 1.24
CA LYS A 68 -10.23 -7.77 1.94
C LYS A 68 -10.12 -8.80 3.05
N LEU A 69 -10.88 -8.58 4.12
CA LEU A 69 -11.22 -9.59 5.12
C LEU A 69 -12.71 -9.96 4.97
N ALA A 70 -13.12 -11.06 5.60
CA ALA A 70 -14.51 -11.53 5.56
C ALA A 70 -15.55 -10.49 6.03
N PHE A 71 -15.12 -9.49 6.81
CA PHE A 71 -15.95 -8.41 7.37
C PHE A 71 -15.77 -7.06 6.65
N GLY A 72 -15.07 -7.04 5.50
CA GLY A 72 -14.96 -5.88 4.63
C GLY A 72 -13.51 -5.51 4.25
N PRO A 73 -13.34 -4.44 3.46
CA PRO A 73 -12.03 -3.99 3.04
C PRO A 73 -11.19 -3.48 4.19
N THR A 74 -9.89 -3.75 4.10
CA THR A 74 -8.92 -3.17 5.02
C THR A 74 -8.19 -2.00 4.34
N LYS A 75 -7.27 -1.37 5.08
CA LYS A 75 -6.32 -0.39 4.54
C LYS A 75 -4.96 -1.01 4.20
N HIS A 76 -4.84 -2.34 4.26
CA HIS A 76 -3.62 -3.09 3.92
C HIS A 76 -3.47 -3.11 2.40
N ILE A 77 -2.39 -2.52 1.91
CA ILE A 77 -1.97 -2.53 0.51
C ILE A 77 -1.34 -3.89 0.19
N ALA A 78 -2.01 -4.70 -0.62
CA ALA A 78 -1.44 -5.93 -1.19
C ALA A 78 -0.68 -5.64 -2.50
N GLN A 79 -1.03 -4.58 -3.22
CA GLN A 79 -0.25 -4.12 -4.38
C GLN A 79 -0.34 -2.60 -4.51
N LEU A 80 0.79 -1.97 -4.83
CA LEU A 80 0.95 -0.56 -5.13
C LEU A 80 1.48 -0.43 -6.57
N ALA A 81 0.78 0.34 -7.40
CA ALA A 81 1.21 0.65 -8.75
C ALA A 81 1.14 2.17 -9.03
N ILE A 82 2.02 2.64 -9.91
CA ILE A 82 1.98 3.97 -10.50
C ILE A 82 1.81 3.75 -12.00
N ASP A 83 0.73 4.29 -12.57
CA ASP A 83 0.36 4.02 -13.96
C ASP A 83 0.33 2.49 -14.20
N ASP A 84 1.10 1.98 -15.16
CA ASP A 84 1.21 0.55 -15.48
C ASP A 84 2.37 -0.17 -14.76
N GLN A 85 3.12 0.53 -13.90
CA GLN A 85 4.28 -0.01 -13.20
C GLN A 85 3.92 -0.47 -11.78
N VAL A 86 4.09 -1.76 -11.51
CA VAL A 86 4.01 -2.31 -10.14
C VAL A 86 5.26 -1.91 -9.36
N ILE A 87 5.06 -1.24 -8.22
CA ILE A 87 6.12 -0.82 -7.29
C ILE A 87 6.28 -1.82 -6.15
N PHE A 88 5.18 -2.44 -5.74
CA PHE A 88 5.14 -3.44 -4.68
C PHE A 88 3.95 -4.38 -4.89
N THR A 89 4.12 -5.67 -4.59
CA THR A 89 3.06 -6.69 -4.64
C THR A 89 3.28 -7.80 -3.59
N GLU A 90 2.20 -8.32 -3.02
CA GLU A 90 2.13 -9.51 -2.16
C GLU A 90 1.43 -10.69 -2.87
N PHE A 91 1.21 -10.60 -4.19
CA PHE A 91 0.47 -11.60 -4.95
C PHE A 91 1.31 -12.81 -5.40
N ASP A 92 2.63 -12.75 -5.21
CA ASP A 92 3.61 -13.76 -5.58
C ASP A 92 3.92 -14.77 -4.45
#